data_AF-A0A8H7AKQ0-F1
#
_entry.id   AF-A0A8H7AKQ0-F1
#
_cell.length_a   1.000
_cell.length_b   1.000
_cell.length_c   1.000
_cell.angle_alpha   90.00
_cell.angle_beta   90.00
_cell.angle_gamma   90.00
#
_symmetry.space_group_name_H-M   'P 1'
#
loop_
_entity.id
_entity.type
_entity.pdbx_description
1 polymer ?
#
loop_
_entity_poly.entity_id
_entity_poly.type
_entity_poly.pdbx_seq_one_letter_code
_entity_poly.pdbx_strand_id
1 'polypeptide(L)'
;MGDGWETARSRVKDHVDWVICRLGLKGKSVDRVIVDTKDFRGNFPRAVRVEGWIKARDEAGAEPRTDQDGWIELLRGERPCQADTEHVFEAQDLSDPITTGGRVLTHVKMTIIPDGGVKRLRIFGRRA
;
A
#
# COMPACT_ATOMS: atom_id res chain seq x y z
N MET A 1 13.89 3.02 -15.19
CA MET A 1 13.20 1.79 -14.74
C MET A 1 13.96 1.01 -13.67
N GLY A 2 15.28 0.78 -13.78
CA GLY A 2 16.03 -0.18 -12.91
C GLY A 2 16.02 -0.02 -11.39
N ASP A 3 15.60 1.13 -10.82
CA ASP A 3 15.57 1.33 -9.35
C ASP A 3 14.17 1.25 -8.73
N GLY A 4 13.20 0.62 -9.40
CA GLY A 4 11.84 0.38 -8.89
C GLY A 4 11.57 -1.09 -8.58
N TRP A 5 10.34 -1.39 -8.20
CA TRP A 5 9.79 -2.74 -8.19
C TRP A 5 8.97 -2.94 -9.47
N GLU A 6 9.27 -4.00 -10.22
CA GLU A 6 8.60 -4.35 -11.47
C GLU A 6 8.31 -5.85 -11.49
N THR A 7 7.09 -6.23 -11.89
CA THR A 7 6.68 -7.63 -12.04
C THR A 7 6.53 -8.04 -13.50
N ALA A 8 6.56 -9.35 -13.74
CA ALA A 8 6.37 -9.88 -15.08
C ALA A 8 4.93 -9.67 -15.56
N ARG A 9 4.76 -9.37 -16.85
CA ARG A 9 3.44 -9.22 -17.45
C ARG A 9 2.60 -10.49 -17.28
N SER A 10 1.42 -10.36 -16.71
CA SER A 10 0.47 -11.44 -16.56
C SER A 10 -0.52 -11.50 -17.73
N ARG A 11 -1.09 -12.69 -17.92
CA ARG A 11 -2.21 -12.95 -18.85
C ARG A 11 -3.36 -13.67 -18.15
N VAL A 12 -3.22 -13.93 -16.85
CA VAL A 12 -4.22 -14.62 -16.05
C VAL A 12 -5.31 -13.61 -15.68
N LYS A 13 -6.57 -14.03 -15.81
CA LYS A 13 -7.71 -13.21 -15.45
C LYS A 13 -7.65 -12.86 -13.96
N ASP A 14 -7.93 -11.60 -13.63
CA ASP A 14 -7.97 -11.08 -12.26
C ASP A 14 -6.62 -11.22 -11.50
N HIS A 15 -5.50 -11.34 -12.24
CA HIS A 15 -4.16 -11.34 -11.67
C HIS A 15 -3.86 -10.03 -10.97
N VAL A 16 -3.13 -10.12 -9.85
CA VAL A 16 -2.57 -9.00 -9.11
C VAL A 16 -1.19 -9.38 -8.61
N ASP A 17 -0.33 -8.39 -8.43
CA ASP A 17 0.94 -8.55 -7.70
C ASP A 17 0.93 -7.67 -6.46
N TRP A 18 1.63 -8.08 -5.40
CA TRP A 18 1.64 -7.34 -4.15
C TRP A 18 2.99 -7.38 -3.45
N VAL A 19 3.21 -6.40 -2.59
CA VAL A 19 4.33 -6.35 -1.67
C VAL A 19 3.82 -6.00 -0.28
N ILE A 20 4.34 -6.68 0.73
CA ILE A 20 4.10 -6.38 2.14
C ILE A 20 5.37 -5.73 2.70
N CYS A 21 5.21 -4.55 3.29
CA CYS A 21 6.29 -3.80 3.90
C CYS A 21 6.00 -3.60 5.39
N ARG A 22 6.92 -4.04 6.25
CA ARG A 22 6.89 -3.70 7.67
C ARG A 22 7.29 -2.25 7.87
N LEU A 23 6.49 -1.51 8.64
CA LEU A 23 6.84 -0.13 9.01
C LEU A 23 8.00 -0.13 10.00
N GLY A 24 8.91 0.84 9.86
CA GLY A 24 10.02 1.00 10.80
C GLY A 24 9.56 1.35 12.23
N LEU A 25 8.38 1.95 12.37
CA LEU A 25 7.72 2.25 13.64
C LEU A 25 6.24 1.91 13.56
N LYS A 26 5.65 1.54 14.71
CA LYS A 26 4.20 1.36 14.85
C LYS A 26 3.48 2.68 14.56
N GLY A 27 2.51 2.66 13.65
CA GLY A 27 1.72 3.82 13.24
C GLY A 27 0.40 3.93 14.01
N LYS A 28 -0.01 5.15 14.36
CA LYS A 28 -1.29 5.49 14.97
C LYS A 28 -2.30 5.99 13.94
N SER A 29 -1.86 6.76 12.96
CA SER A 29 -2.67 7.23 11.84
C SER A 29 -1.86 7.24 10.55
N VAL A 30 -2.55 7.24 9.42
CA VAL A 30 -1.98 7.53 8.09
C VAL A 30 -2.61 8.83 7.64
N ASP A 31 -1.78 9.80 7.28
CA ASP A 31 -2.22 11.14 6.89
C ASP A 31 -2.03 11.37 5.38
N ARG A 32 -1.09 10.65 4.75
CA ARG A 32 -0.83 10.70 3.30
C ARG A 32 -0.19 9.40 2.82
N VAL A 33 -0.61 8.94 1.65
CA VAL A 33 0.02 7.81 0.92
C VAL A 33 0.50 8.31 -0.43
N ILE A 34 1.73 7.97 -0.80
CA ILE A 34 2.29 8.29 -2.11
C ILE A 34 2.67 7.01 -2.84
N VAL A 35 2.16 6.86 -4.06
CA VAL A 35 2.56 5.81 -5.01
C VAL A 35 3.18 6.48 -6.23
N ASP A 36 4.48 6.33 -6.39
CA ASP A 36 5.25 6.97 -7.45
C ASP A 36 5.54 5.96 -8.57
N THR A 37 5.12 6.29 -9.79
CA THR A 37 5.34 5.48 -11.01
C THR A 37 6.42 6.09 -11.91
N LYS A 38 7.28 6.95 -11.37
CA LYS A 38 8.39 7.56 -12.09
C LYS A 38 9.20 6.56 -12.93
N ASP A 39 9.53 6.96 -14.14
CA ASP A 39 10.19 6.19 -15.20
C ASP A 39 9.37 5.03 -15.81
N PHE A 40 8.21 4.67 -15.26
CA PHE A 40 7.33 3.64 -15.81
C PHE A 40 6.30 4.30 -16.74
N ARG A 41 6.64 4.36 -18.04
CA ARG A 41 5.83 5.08 -19.06
C ARG A 41 4.88 4.20 -19.85
N GLY A 42 5.19 2.91 -19.98
CA GLY A 42 4.38 1.94 -20.74
C GLY A 42 4.05 0.66 -19.96
N ASN A 43 4.59 0.52 -18.75
CA ASN A 43 4.49 -0.66 -17.90
C ASN A 43 4.18 -0.27 -16.44
N PHE A 44 3.56 0.89 -16.20
CA PHE A 44 2.97 1.22 -14.90
C PHE A 44 1.69 0.40 -14.70
N PRO A 45 1.27 0.11 -13.46
CA PRO A 45 0.05 -0.64 -13.22
C PRO A 45 -1.19 0.16 -13.63
N ARG A 46 -2.29 -0.51 -13.97
CA ARG A 46 -3.57 0.15 -14.25
C ARG A 46 -4.11 0.84 -12.99
N ALA A 47 -4.02 0.15 -11.86
CA ALA A 47 -4.49 0.63 -10.59
C ALA A 47 -3.69 0.04 -9.42
N VAL A 48 -3.83 0.66 -8.25
CA VAL A 48 -3.24 0.21 -6.99
C VAL A 48 -4.27 0.17 -5.87
N ARG A 49 -4.06 -0.74 -4.94
CA ARG A 49 -4.72 -0.77 -3.63
C ARG A 49 -3.65 -0.72 -2.55
N VAL A 50 -3.95 -0.03 -1.46
CA VAL A 50 -3.05 0.00 -0.30
C VAL A 50 -3.87 -0.35 0.94
N GLU A 51 -3.43 -1.39 1.63
CA GLU A 51 -4.03 -1.90 2.85
C GLU A 51 -3.02 -1.82 3.99
N GLY A 52 -3.51 -1.74 5.22
CA GLY A 52 -2.72 -1.69 6.43
C GLY A 52 -3.08 -2.83 7.36
N TRP A 53 -2.08 -3.46 7.96
CA TRP A 53 -2.33 -4.50 8.96
C TRP A 53 -2.28 -3.92 10.38
N ILE A 54 -3.42 -4.00 11.07
CA ILE A 54 -3.60 -3.45 12.40
C ILE A 54 -3.58 -4.54 13.46
N LYS A 55 -2.94 -4.25 14.59
CA LYS A 55 -2.83 -5.15 15.75
C LYS A 55 -3.08 -4.42 17.05
N ALA A 56 -3.34 -5.15 18.13
CA ALA A 56 -3.27 -4.57 19.47
C ALA A 56 -1.85 -4.06 19.75
N ARG A 57 -1.72 -2.92 20.45
CA ARG A 57 -0.41 -2.27 20.67
C ARG A 57 0.62 -3.19 21.33
N ASP A 58 0.19 -4.02 22.26
CA ASP A 58 1.05 -4.89 23.08
C ASP A 58 1.22 -6.29 22.49
N GLU A 59 0.61 -6.56 21.32
CA GLU A 59 0.79 -7.82 20.62
C GLU A 59 2.22 -7.94 20.07
N ALA A 60 2.80 -9.13 20.21
CA ALA A 60 4.14 -9.43 19.72
C ALA A 60 4.23 -9.31 18.19
N GLY A 61 5.44 -9.00 17.71
CA GLY A 61 5.72 -8.86 16.28
C GLY A 61 5.52 -10.20 15.57
N ALA A 62 4.50 -10.29 14.73
CA ALA A 62 4.35 -11.35 13.74
C ALA A 62 4.40 -10.73 12.35
N GLU A 63 4.75 -11.53 11.35
CA GLU A 63 4.66 -11.13 9.93
C GLU A 63 3.31 -11.62 9.38
N PRO A 64 2.51 -10.76 8.74
CA PRO A 64 1.19 -11.16 8.26
C PRO A 64 1.29 -12.02 7.01
N ARG A 65 0.36 -12.97 6.87
CA ARG A 65 0.05 -13.55 5.57
C ARG A 65 -0.87 -12.63 4.76
N THR A 66 -0.85 -12.76 3.44
CA THR A 66 -1.63 -11.91 2.53
C THR A 66 -3.15 -12.07 2.72
N ASP A 67 -3.57 -13.27 3.10
CA ASP A 67 -4.94 -13.74 3.31
C ASP A 67 -5.36 -13.77 4.80
N GLN A 68 -4.52 -13.25 5.69
CA GLN A 68 -4.80 -13.23 7.12
C GLN A 68 -5.78 -12.09 7.49
N ASP A 69 -6.60 -12.31 8.51
CA ASP A 69 -7.45 -11.27 9.06
C ASP A 69 -6.66 -10.06 9.62
N GLY A 70 -7.30 -8.89 9.58
CA GLY A 70 -6.77 -7.64 10.14
C GLY A 70 -6.20 -6.66 9.12
N TRP A 71 -6.19 -7.01 7.82
CA TRP A 71 -5.97 -6.03 6.76
C TRP A 71 -7.17 -5.10 6.68
N ILE A 72 -6.91 -3.79 6.74
CA ILE A 72 -7.89 -2.74 6.51
C ILE A 72 -7.46 -1.93 5.30
N GLU A 73 -8.41 -1.42 4.52
CA GLU A 73 -8.07 -0.47 3.45
C GLU A 73 -7.40 0.76 4.07
N LEU A 74 -6.37 1.31 3.42
CA LEU A 74 -5.81 2.63 3.70
C LEU A 74 -6.22 3.64 2.62
N LEU A 75 -6.33 3.19 1.37
CA LEU A 75 -6.95 3.94 0.29
C LEU A 75 -8.36 3.44 0.07
N ARG A 76 -9.33 4.35 -0.14
CA ARG A 76 -10.69 3.98 -0.52
C ARG A 76 -10.69 3.37 -1.91
N GLY A 77 -10.93 2.06 -2.00
CA GLY A 77 -11.00 1.30 -3.24
C GLY A 77 -9.72 1.30 -4.09
N GLU A 78 -9.85 0.82 -5.33
CA GLU A 78 -8.78 0.85 -6.33
C GLU A 78 -8.52 2.27 -6.82
N ARG A 79 -7.25 2.68 -6.83
CA ARG A 79 -6.83 3.99 -7.35
C ARG A 79 -6.16 3.84 -8.70
N PRO A 80 -6.66 4.52 -9.76
CA PRO A 80 -6.04 4.45 -11.08
C PRO A 80 -4.66 5.11 -11.05
N CYS A 81 -3.75 4.58 -11.85
CA CYS A 81 -2.42 5.16 -12.02
C CYS A 81 -2.25 5.78 -13.42
N GLN A 82 -1.28 6.69 -13.50
CA GLN A 82 -0.82 7.37 -14.71
C GLN A 82 0.67 7.11 -14.89
N ALA A 83 1.14 7.16 -16.14
CA ALA A 83 2.54 7.03 -16.48
C ALA A 83 3.40 8.11 -15.81
N ASP A 84 4.58 7.73 -15.30
CA ASP A 84 5.62 8.68 -14.86
C ASP A 84 5.10 9.75 -13.86
N THR A 85 4.20 9.34 -12.96
CA THR A 85 3.43 10.25 -12.09
C THR A 85 3.58 9.87 -10.62
N GLU A 86 3.70 10.89 -9.77
CA GLU A 86 3.59 10.77 -8.31
C GLU A 86 2.12 10.91 -7.89
N HIS A 87 1.51 9.81 -7.46
CA HIS A 87 0.12 9.79 -7.00
C HIS A 87 0.08 10.08 -5.51
N VAL A 88 -0.44 11.24 -5.14
CA VAL A 88 -0.56 11.69 -3.75
C VAL A 88 -2.01 11.53 -3.31
N PHE A 89 -2.24 10.68 -2.31
CA PHE A 89 -3.56 10.40 -1.75
C PHE A 89 -3.67 10.95 -0.33
N GLU A 90 -4.69 11.76 -0.08
CA GLU A 90 -4.93 12.44 1.20
C GLU A 90 -6.42 12.58 1.50
N ALA A 91 -6.75 12.85 2.77
CA ALA A 91 -8.10 13.22 3.22
C ALA A 91 -9.18 12.27 2.69
N GLN A 92 -10.02 12.75 1.76
CA GLN A 92 -11.10 12.00 1.13
C GLN A 92 -10.63 10.71 0.45
N ASP A 93 -9.34 10.62 0.11
CA ASP A 93 -8.80 9.44 -0.51
C ASP A 93 -8.49 8.29 0.44
N LEU A 94 -8.31 8.63 1.72
CA LEU A 94 -7.97 7.70 2.77
C LEU A 94 -9.22 7.14 3.42
N SER A 95 -9.15 5.88 3.80
CA SER A 95 -10.15 5.24 4.65
C SER A 95 -10.13 5.82 6.08
N ASP A 96 -11.11 5.45 6.89
CA ASP A 96 -11.29 6.00 8.24
C ASP A 96 -10.05 5.81 9.14
N PRO A 97 -9.82 6.72 10.10
CA PRO A 97 -8.59 6.71 10.88
C PRO A 97 -8.41 5.43 11.70
N ILE A 98 -7.21 4.85 11.60
CA ILE A 98 -6.75 3.61 12.25
C ILE A 98 -6.90 3.62 13.79
N THR A 99 -7.10 4.81 14.38
CA THR A 99 -7.01 5.10 15.83
C THR A 99 -8.04 4.44 16.75
N THR A 100 -9.01 3.67 16.24
CA THR A 100 -10.08 3.16 17.08
C THR A 100 -9.65 1.91 17.86
N GLY A 101 -9.54 2.06 19.18
CA GLY A 101 -9.44 0.94 20.14
C GLY A 101 -8.03 0.49 20.50
N GLY A 102 -7.04 1.39 20.56
CA GLY A 102 -5.66 1.05 20.98
C GLY A 102 -4.90 0.18 19.99
N ARG A 103 -5.38 0.09 18.74
CA ARG A 103 -4.74 -0.63 17.65
C ARG A 103 -3.67 0.23 16.97
N VAL A 104 -2.66 -0.45 16.42
CA VAL A 104 -1.52 0.17 15.74
C VAL A 104 -1.29 -0.48 14.39
N LEU A 105 -0.94 0.34 13.41
CA LEU A 105 -0.49 -0.09 12.09
C LEU A 105 0.94 -0.61 12.18
N THR A 106 1.18 -1.81 11.67
CA THR A 106 2.52 -2.45 11.71
C THR A 106 3.08 -2.73 10.33
N HIS A 107 2.22 -3.09 9.38
CA HIS A 107 2.60 -3.43 8.02
C HIS A 107 1.67 -2.74 7.04
N VAL A 108 2.16 -2.55 5.82
CA VAL A 108 1.39 -2.03 4.69
C VAL A 108 1.53 -3.01 3.54
N LYS A 109 0.43 -3.29 2.85
CA LYS A 109 0.39 -4.11 1.63
C LYS A 109 0.00 -3.20 0.48
N MET A 110 0.88 -3.07 -0.50
CA MET A 110 0.54 -2.44 -1.77
C MET A 110 0.29 -3.54 -2.80
N THR A 111 -0.88 -3.48 -3.41
CA THR A 111 -1.28 -4.40 -4.49
C THR A 111 -1.38 -3.61 -5.77
N ILE A 112 -0.67 -4.05 -6.81
CA ILE A 112 -0.73 -3.48 -8.17
C ILE A 112 -1.62 -4.37 -9.04
N ILE A 113 -2.35 -3.75 -9.97
CA ILE A 113 -3.35 -4.43 -10.80
C ILE A 113 -3.14 -4.10 -12.28
N PRO A 114 -3.07 -5.10 -13.18
CA PRO A 114 -2.81 -6.50 -12.86
C PRO A 114 -1.35 -6.74 -12.45
N ASP A 115 -0.42 -6.04 -13.10
CA ASP A 115 1.02 -6.16 -12.96
C ASP A 115 1.66 -4.82 -13.36
N GLY A 116 2.99 -4.73 -13.33
CA GLY A 116 3.73 -3.57 -13.81
C GLY A 116 4.75 -3.06 -12.80
N GLY A 117 5.08 -1.78 -12.92
CA GLY A 117 6.17 -1.16 -12.18
C GLY A 117 5.76 0.03 -11.32
N VAL A 118 6.28 0.06 -10.10
CA VAL A 118 6.17 1.18 -9.15
C VAL A 118 7.56 1.55 -8.67
N LYS A 119 7.88 2.85 -8.71
CA LYS A 119 9.18 3.37 -8.28
C LYS A 119 9.25 3.46 -6.76
N ARG A 120 8.26 4.06 -6.10
CA ARG A 120 8.27 4.26 -4.64
C ARG A 120 6.88 4.12 -4.05
N LEU A 121 6.84 3.57 -2.84
CA LEU A 121 5.71 3.66 -1.92
C LEU A 121 6.17 4.50 -0.72
N ARG A 122 5.39 5.50 -0.33
CA ARG A 122 5.64 6.29 0.90
C ARG A 122 4.36 6.35 1.73
N ILE A 123 4.50 6.09 3.02
CA ILE A 123 3.41 6.10 3.99
C ILE A 123 3.74 7.15 5.05
N PHE A 124 2.98 8.23 5.07
CA PHE A 124 3.13 9.30 6.04
C PHE A 124 2.02 9.21 7.08
N GLY A 125 2.39 9.43 8.34
CA GLY A 125 1.47 9.30 9.44
C GLY A 125 2.12 9.61 10.78
N ARG A 126 1.36 9.45 11.85
CA ARG A 126 1.84 9.67 13.22
C ARG A 126 2.23 8.34 13.86
N ARG A 127 3.35 8.33 14.59
CA ARG A 127 3.77 7.17 15.39
C ARG A 127 2.83 6.93 16.57
N ALA A 128 2.69 5.67 16.96
CA ALA A 128 1.91 5.25 18.12
C ALA A 128 2.64 5.40 19.45
#